data_AF-A0AA43TPI8-F1
#
_entry.id   AF-A0AA43TPI8-F1
#
_cell.length_a   1.000
_cell.length_b   1.000
_cell.length_c   1.000
_cell.angle_alpha   90.00
_cell.angle_beta   90.00
_cell.angle_gamma   90.00
#
_symmetry.space_group_name_H-M   'P 1'
#
loop_
_entity.id
_entity.type
_entity.pdbx_description
1 polymer ?
#
loop_
_entity_poly.entity_id
_entity_poly.type
_entity_poly.pdbx_seq_one_letter_code
_entity_poly.pdbx_strand_id
1 'polypeptide(L)' 'GLNENTNGLIRQYFTKGSSFENITDDDVDAVMYKLNHRPRKTLNYKTPHAVFFAQPEQEAA' A
#
# COMPACT_ATOMS: atom_id res chain seq x y z
N GLY A 1 -12.26 11.16 2.65
CA GLY A 1 -12.67 9.74 2.59
C GLY A 1 -11.46 8.85 2.41
N LEU A 2 -11.59 7.55 2.70
CA LEU A 2 -10.49 6.56 2.63
C LEU A 2 -9.78 6.55 1.26
N ASN A 3 -10.53 6.62 0.17
CA ASN A 3 -9.98 6.65 -1.19
C ASN A 3 -9.08 7.86 -1.45
N GLU A 4 -9.43 9.04 -0.92
CA GLU A 4 -8.58 10.23 -1.07
C GLU A 4 -7.27 10.13 -0.29
N ASN A 5 -7.28 9.47 0.87
CA ASN A 5 -6.06 9.17 1.61
C ASN A 5 -5.14 8.23 0.81
N THR A 6 -5.70 7.18 0.22
CA THR A 6 -4.94 6.25 -0.63
C THR A 6 -4.38 6.95 -1.87
N ASN A 7 -5.19 7.76 -2.56
CA ASN A 7 -4.75 8.56 -3.71
C ASN A 7 -3.63 9.53 -3.33
N GLY A 8 -3.70 10.14 -2.14
CA GLY A 8 -2.63 10.99 -1.61
C GLY A 8 -1.30 10.26 -1.43
N LEU A 9 -1.34 8.98 -1.03
CA LEU A 9 -0.14 8.15 -0.88
C LEU A 9 0.46 7.73 -2.22
N ILE A 10 -0.39 7.37 -3.19
CA ILE A 10 0.06 7.02 -4.56
C ILE A 10 0.75 8.22 -5.22
N ARG A 11 0.23 9.43 -5.01
CA ARG A 11 0.81 10.68 -5.54
C ARG A 11 2.20 11.02 -5.00
N GLN A 12 2.68 10.34 -3.95
CA GLN A 12 4.07 10.44 -3.49
C GLN A 12 5.05 9.77 -4.45
N TYR A 13 4.56 8.86 -5.30
CA TYR A 13 5.36 8.11 -6.27
C TYR A 13 5.05 8.52 -7.72
N PHE A 14 3.78 8.76 -8.03
CA PHE A 14 3.33 9.22 -9.34
C PHE A 14 2.77 10.63 -9.22
N THR A 15 3.61 11.63 -9.47
CA THR A 15 3.27 13.04 -9.25
C THR A 15 2.09 13.45 -10.12
N LYS A 16 1.23 14.34 -9.60
CA LYS A 16 0.06 14.78 -10.35
C LYS A 16 0.51 15.52 -11.61
N GLY A 17 0.01 15.11 -12.77
CA GLY A 17 0.31 15.73 -14.05
C GLY A 17 1.58 15.20 -14.73
N SER A 18 2.26 14.20 -14.16
CA SER A 18 3.26 13.44 -14.91
C SER A 18 2.59 12.57 -15.97
N SER A 19 3.28 12.35 -17.10
CA SER A 19 2.84 11.34 -18.07
C SER A 19 2.86 9.95 -17.44
N PHE A 20 1.88 9.13 -17.79
CA PHE A 20 1.84 7.71 -17.42
C PHE A 20 2.48 6.81 -18.47
N GLU A 21 2.88 7.35 -19.62
CA GLU A 21 3.45 6.58 -20.74
C GLU A 21 4.74 5.82 -20.36
N ASN A 22 5.49 6.35 -19.39
CA ASN A 22 6.75 5.75 -18.92
C ASN A 22 6.60 5.01 -17.59
N ILE A 23 5.38 4.85 -17.06
CA ILE A 23 5.15 4.04 -15.87
C ILE A 23 4.99 2.59 -16.32
N THR A 24 5.89 1.73 -15.86
CA THR A 24 5.82 0.30 -16.13
C THR A 24 5.00 -0.43 -15.07
N ASP A 25 4.55 -1.65 -15.38
CA ASP A 25 3.89 -2.50 -14.40
C ASP A 25 4.83 -2.80 -13.21
N ASP A 26 6.14 -2.95 -13.46
CA ASP A 26 7.16 -3.13 -12.42
C ASP A 26 7.22 -1.91 -11.46
N ASP A 27 7.07 -0.69 -11.98
CA ASP A 27 7.00 0.51 -11.15
C ASP A 27 5.74 0.50 -10.27
N VAL A 28 4.61 0.09 -10.83
CA VAL A 28 3.34 -0.04 -10.10
C VAL A 28 3.48 -1.08 -8.99
N ASP A 29 4.04 -2.25 -9.29
CA ASP A 29 4.27 -3.33 -8.34
C ASP A 29 5.22 -2.91 -7.22
N ALA A 30 6.30 -2.20 -7.56
CA ALA A 30 7.23 -1.67 -6.58
C ALA A 30 6.56 -0.67 -5.63
N VAL A 31 5.68 0.20 -6.14
CA VAL A 31 4.92 1.16 -5.33
C VAL A 31 3.88 0.44 -4.47
N MET A 32 3.15 -0.52 -5.03
CA MET A 32 2.18 -1.35 -4.30
C MET A 32 2.86 -2.10 -3.15
N TYR A 33 4.01 -2.73 -3.42
CA TYR A 33 4.81 -3.41 -2.41
C TYR A 33 5.20 -2.45 -1.29
N LYS A 34 5.76 -1.28 -1.62
CA LYS A 34 6.13 -0.25 -0.63
C LYS A 34 4.94 0.21 0.20
N LEU A 35 3.79 0.49 -0.42
CA LEU A 35 2.60 0.98 0.28
C LEU A 35 2.00 -0.07 1.22
N ASN A 36 1.98 -1.33 0.79
CA ASN A 36 1.44 -2.46 1.56
C ASN A 36 2.39 -2.94 2.67
N HIS A 37 3.69 -2.72 2.53
CA HIS A 37 4.70 -3.05 3.56
C HIS A 37 5.10 -1.85 4.43
N ARG A 38 4.49 -0.68 4.22
CA ARG A 38 4.73 0.51 5.05
C ARG A 38 3.93 0.42 6.36
N PRO A 39 4.59 0.49 7.54
CA PRO A 39 3.92 0.60 8.84
C PRO A 39 2.92 1.75 8.88
N ARG A 40 1.70 1.51 9.37
CA ARG A 40 0.67 2.54 9.52
C ARG A 40 0.35 2.76 10.99
N LYS A 41 0.41 4.02 11.44
CA LYS A 41 0.01 4.39 12.81
C LYS A 41 -1.41 3.93 13.16
N THR A 42 -2.32 3.98 12.19
CA THR A 42 -3.71 3.52 12.32
C THR A 42 -3.85 2.00 12.48
N LEU A 43 -2.81 1.23 12.15
CA LEU A 43 -2.74 -0.23 12.31
C LEU A 43 -1.81 -0.61 13.47
N ASN A 44 -1.67 0.26 14.49
CA ASN A 44 -0.71 0.08 15.58
C ASN A 44 0.72 -0.17 15.08
N TYR A 45 1.11 0.56 14.03
CA TYR A 45 2.41 0.41 13.34
C TYR A 45 2.64 -0.96 12.68
N LYS A 46 1.60 -1.80 12.54
CA LYS A 46 1.65 -2.95 11.64
C LYS A 46 1.57 -2.50 10.18
N THR A 47 2.05 -3.35 9.28
CA THR A 47 1.92 -3.13 7.84
C THR A 47 0.53 -3.60 7.39
N PRO A 48 -0.08 -2.95 6.37
CA PRO A 48 -1.29 -3.47 5.76
C PRO A 48 -1.15 -4.94 5.36
N HIS A 49 -0.01 -5.31 4.79
CA HIS A 49 0.25 -6.69 4.40
C HIS A 49 0.14 -7.66 5.59
N ALA A 50 0.74 -7.33 6.73
CA ALA A 50 0.67 -8.16 7.93
C ALA A 50 -0.72 -8.22 8.56
N VAL A 51 -1.60 -7.24 8.32
CA VAL A 51 -2.97 -7.27 8.88
C VAL A 51 -3.91 -8.09 8.01
N PHE A 52 -3.76 -8.01 6.68
CA PHE A 52 -4.69 -8.65 5.74
C PHE A 52 -4.25 -10.03 5.27
N PHE A 53 -2.93 -10.32 5.27
CA PHE A 53 -2.38 -11.58 4.77
C PHE A 53 -1.66 -12.41 5.83
N ALA A 54 -1.50 -11.91 7.07
CA ALA A 54 -1.21 -12.82 8.17
C ALA A 54 -2.45 -13.70 8.35
N GLN A 55 -2.34 -14.98 8.03
CA GLN A 55 -3.38 -15.93 8.36
C GLN A 55 -3.59 -15.91 9.87
N PRO A 56 -4.83 -15.97 10.38
CA PRO A 56 -4.99 -16.49 11.72
C PRO A 56 -4.41 -17.91 11.68
N GLU A 57 -3.36 -18.18 12.43
CA GLU A 57 -3.17 -19.54 12.94
C GLU A 57 -4.54 -19.92 13.50
N GLN A 58 -5.13 -20.96 12.93
CA GLN A 58 -6.42 -21.48 13.36
C GLN A 58 -6.37 -21.56 14.89
N GLU A 59 -7.21 -20.77 15.57
CA GLU A 59 -7.40 -20.92 17.01
C GLU A 59 -7.80 -22.37 17.24
N ALA A 60 -6.83 -23.18 17.65
CA ALA A 60 -7.06 -24.45 18.30
C ALA A 60 -7.72 -24.14 19.65
N ALA A 61 -9.05 -24.09 19.65
CA ALA A 61 -9.90 -24.22 20.83
C ALA A 61 -11.27 -24.78 20.41
#